data_AF-A0A2D5QJ29-F1
#
_entry.id   AF-A0A2D5QJ29-F1
#
_cell.length_a   1.000
_cell.length_b   1.000
_cell.length_c   1.000
_cell.angle_alpha   90.00
_cell.angle_beta   90.00
_cell.angle_gamma   90.00
#
_symmetry.space_group_name_H-M   'P 1'
#
loop_
_entity.id
_entity.type
_entity.pdbx_description
1 polymer ?
#
loop_
_entity_poly.entity_id
_entity_poly.type
_entity_poly.pdbx_seq_one_letter_code
_entity_poly.pdbx_strand_id
1 'polypeptide(L)'
;MDLKTKLPNIALYAFGGYCTLQSVVIFAFIESIVPQVFNTTPEGLEIAILMHYGMAPAFLIMGLTALFATTFELESKRKIILAFLIGYVPLFGAFYYFMGHEAMNAGIETFIPDIVCFVLGLAAYFTKK
;
A
#
# COMPACT_ATOMS: atom_id res chain seq x y z
N MET A 1 -12.74 20.31 -17.81
CA MET A 1 -13.16 19.05 -17.15
C MET A 1 -12.77 19.14 -15.66
N ASP A 2 -13.76 19.06 -14.77
CA ASP A 2 -13.67 19.39 -13.32
C ASP A 2 -12.71 18.48 -12.54
N LEU A 3 -11.96 19.03 -11.58
CA LEU A 3 -11.04 18.29 -10.70
C LEU A 3 -11.78 17.26 -9.83
N LYS A 4 -13.06 17.52 -9.52
CA LYS A 4 -13.91 16.71 -8.65
C LYS A 4 -14.19 15.31 -9.16
N THR A 5 -14.27 15.14 -10.49
CA THR A 5 -14.43 13.82 -11.12
C THR A 5 -13.10 13.10 -11.33
N LYS A 6 -11.98 13.83 -11.22
CA LYS A 6 -10.63 13.27 -11.40
C LYS A 6 -10.02 12.71 -10.13
N LEU A 7 -10.29 13.32 -8.96
CA LEU A 7 -9.60 12.94 -7.73
C LEU A 7 -9.81 11.46 -7.32
N PRO A 8 -11.02 10.87 -7.45
CA PRO A 8 -11.20 9.43 -7.25
C PRO A 8 -10.33 8.57 -8.17
N ASN A 9 -10.20 8.95 -9.44
CA ASN A 9 -9.32 8.23 -10.37
C ASN A 9 -7.85 8.40 -9.98
N ILE A 10 -7.43 9.60 -9.57
CA ILE A 10 -6.06 9.86 -9.13
C ILE A 10 -5.71 9.00 -7.91
N ALA A 11 -6.59 8.94 -6.91
CA ALA A 11 -6.38 8.08 -5.75
C ALA A 11 -6.31 6.60 -6.13
N LEU A 12 -7.22 6.13 -7.00
CA LEU A 12 -7.20 4.75 -7.50
C LEU A 12 -5.95 4.42 -8.33
N TYR A 13 -5.43 5.36 -9.12
CA TYR A 13 -4.15 5.20 -9.81
C TYR A 13 -2.98 5.18 -8.83
N ALA A 14 -3.01 5.99 -7.77
CA ALA A 14 -1.98 5.99 -6.74
C ALA A 14 -1.95 4.66 -5.99
N PHE A 15 -3.10 4.21 -5.47
CA PHE A 15 -3.24 2.89 -4.83
C PHE A 15 -2.82 1.76 -5.76
N GLY A 16 -3.38 1.78 -6.98
CA GLY A 16 -3.17 0.76 -7.98
C GLY A 16 -1.71 0.65 -8.39
N GLY A 17 -1.13 1.77 -8.80
CA GLY A 17 0.26 1.86 -9.22
C GLY A 17 1.24 1.49 -8.11
N TYR A 18 1.03 2.00 -6.89
CA TYR A 18 1.90 1.69 -5.76
C TYR A 18 1.86 0.21 -5.39
N CYS A 19 0.68 -0.38 -5.17
CA CYS A 19 0.56 -1.78 -4.78
C CYS A 19 1.04 -2.73 -5.89
N THR A 20 0.75 -2.43 -7.16
CA THR A 20 1.27 -3.23 -8.28
C THR A 20 2.78 -3.14 -8.36
N LEU A 21 3.37 -1.94 -8.26
CA LEU A 21 4.82 -1.77 -8.27
C LEU A 21 5.48 -2.48 -7.08
N GLN A 22 4.92 -2.34 -5.88
CA GLN A 22 5.41 -3.01 -4.67
C GLN A 22 5.41 -4.53 -4.84
N SER A 23 4.34 -5.10 -5.40
CA SER A 23 4.29 -6.53 -5.71
C SER A 23 5.42 -6.97 -6.65
N VAL A 24 5.62 -6.24 -7.75
CA VAL A 24 6.68 -6.53 -8.73
C VAL A 24 8.06 -6.42 -8.08
N VAL A 25 8.29 -5.37 -7.29
CA VAL A 25 9.55 -5.15 -6.58
C VAL A 25 9.83 -6.28 -5.59
N ILE A 26 8.81 -6.74 -4.85
CA ILE A 26 8.96 -7.89 -3.95
C ILE A 26 9.38 -9.13 -4.76
N PHE A 27 8.65 -9.48 -5.82
CA PHE A 27 9.00 -10.67 -6.61
C PHE A 27 10.41 -10.62 -7.21
N ALA A 28 10.88 -9.44 -7.61
CA ALA A 28 12.15 -9.32 -8.30
C ALA A 28 13.35 -9.07 -7.37
N PHE A 29 13.14 -8.43 -6.21
CA PHE A 29 14.24 -7.83 -5.44
C PHE A 29 14.13 -8.04 -3.92
N ILE A 30 13.20 -8.84 -3.41
CA ILE A 30 12.98 -8.94 -1.97
C ILE A 30 14.19 -9.42 -1.18
N GLU A 31 14.98 -10.34 -1.74
CA GLU A 31 16.20 -10.87 -1.11
C GLU A 31 17.24 -9.77 -0.84
N SER A 32 17.25 -8.73 -1.67
CA SER A 32 18.14 -7.57 -1.51
C SER A 32 17.56 -6.49 -0.59
N ILE A 33 16.23 -6.44 -0.44
CA ILE A 33 15.52 -5.39 0.31
C ILE A 33 15.37 -5.78 1.78
N VAL A 34 14.98 -7.02 2.09
CA VAL A 34 14.73 -7.46 3.46
C VAL A 34 15.90 -7.19 4.41
N PRO A 35 17.17 -7.48 4.05
CA PRO A 35 18.31 -7.17 4.93
C PRO A 35 18.51 -5.68 5.23
N GLN A 36 17.93 -4.78 4.44
CA GLN A 36 18.00 -3.33 4.68
C GLN A 36 16.93 -2.85 5.66
N VAL A 37 15.79 -3.56 5.74
CA VAL A 37 14.61 -3.17 6.51
C VAL A 37 14.45 -3.98 7.79
N PHE A 38 15.09 -5.16 7.89
CA PHE A 38 15.05 -6.03 9.05
C PHE A 38 16.42 -6.15 9.71
N ASN A 39 16.45 -6.11 11.03
CA ASN A 39 17.63 -6.30 11.87
C ASN A 39 17.47 -7.58 12.70
N THR A 40 17.77 -8.73 12.10
CA THR A 40 17.49 -10.03 12.72
C THR A 40 18.50 -11.10 12.31
N THR A 41 18.33 -12.31 12.82
CA THR A 41 19.16 -13.48 12.52
C THR A 41 18.99 -13.90 11.05
N PRO A 42 19.92 -14.70 10.49
CA PRO A 42 19.78 -15.24 9.13
C PRO A 42 18.45 -15.98 8.90
N GLU A 43 18.01 -16.78 9.87
CA GLU A 43 16.72 -17.48 9.81
C GLU A 43 15.53 -16.49 9.83
N GLY A 44 15.63 -15.42 10.64
CA GLY A 44 14.62 -14.35 10.64
C GLY A 44 14.52 -13.63 9.30
N LEU A 45 15.64 -13.40 8.61
CA LEU A 45 15.66 -12.80 7.27
C LEU A 45 15.02 -13.72 6.24
N GLU A 46 15.30 -15.03 6.30
CA GLU A 46 14.69 -16.02 5.41
C GLU A 46 13.16 -16.07 5.59
N ILE A 47 12.67 -16.09 6.83
CA ILE A 47 11.24 -16.03 7.14
C ILE A 47 10.62 -14.73 6.62
N ALA A 48 11.29 -13.58 6.80
CA ALA A 48 10.81 -12.31 6.29
C ALA A 48 10.72 -12.31 4.75
N ILE A 49 11.71 -12.87 4.05
CA ILE A 49 11.66 -13.03 2.58
C ILE A 49 10.47 -13.88 2.15
N LEU A 50 10.27 -15.05 2.77
CA LEU A 50 9.15 -15.95 2.46
C LEU A 50 7.79 -15.29 2.74
N MET A 51 7.67 -14.56 3.84
CA MET A 51 6.47 -13.77 4.16
C MET A 51 6.16 -12.78 3.04
N HIS A 52 7.16 -12.04 2.56
CA HIS A 52 6.96 -11.06 1.48
C HIS A 52 6.59 -11.74 0.14
N TYR A 53 7.20 -12.87 -0.21
CA TYR A 53 6.72 -13.66 -1.35
C TYR A 53 5.25 -14.06 -1.22
N GLY A 54 4.81 -14.43 -0.01
CA GLY A 54 3.40 -14.70 0.28
C GLY A 54 2.48 -13.47 0.20
N MET A 55 2.99 -12.28 0.54
CA MET A 55 2.23 -11.03 0.47
C MET A 55 2.16 -10.43 -0.94
N ALA A 56 3.16 -10.68 -1.79
CA ALA A 56 3.24 -10.08 -3.13
C ALA A 56 1.99 -10.30 -4.00
N PRO A 57 1.38 -11.51 -4.06
CA PRO A 57 0.12 -11.73 -4.75
C PRO A 57 -1.03 -10.87 -4.20
N ALA A 58 -1.09 -10.67 -2.88
CA ALA A 58 -2.13 -9.85 -2.26
C ALA A 58 -2.00 -8.38 -2.68
N PHE A 59 -0.77 -7.83 -2.67
CA PHE A 59 -0.50 -6.50 -3.21
C PHE A 59 -0.86 -6.38 -4.69
N LEU A 60 -0.60 -7.42 -5.49
CA LEU A 60 -0.97 -7.42 -6.91
C LEU A 60 -2.49 -7.36 -7.11
N ILE A 61 -3.24 -8.18 -6.37
CA ILE A 61 -4.71 -8.22 -6.43
C ILE A 61 -5.27 -6.86 -6.01
N MET A 62 -4.78 -6.26 -4.92
CA MET A 62 -5.20 -4.93 -4.49
C MET A 62 -4.89 -3.88 -5.55
N GLY A 63 -3.67 -3.90 -6.10
CA GLY A 63 -3.23 -2.96 -7.13
C GLY A 63 -4.09 -3.02 -8.40
N LEU A 64 -4.28 -4.22 -8.96
CA LEU A 64 -5.12 -4.42 -10.14
C LEU A 64 -6.58 -4.05 -9.88
N THR A 65 -7.12 -4.40 -8.71
CA THR A 65 -8.48 -4.03 -8.31
C THR A 65 -8.68 -2.51 -8.34
N ALA A 66 -7.73 -1.75 -7.78
CA ALA A 66 -7.78 -0.29 -7.78
C ALA A 66 -7.64 0.30 -9.20
N LEU A 67 -6.71 -0.23 -10.01
CA LEU A 67 -6.53 0.21 -11.40
C LEU A 67 -7.79 -0.02 -12.23
N PHE A 68 -8.42 -1.19 -12.15
CA PHE A 68 -9.63 -1.50 -12.90
C PHE A 68 -10.83 -0.68 -12.44
N ALA A 69 -10.91 -0.38 -11.14
CA ALA A 69 -11.97 0.47 -10.59
C ALA A 69 -11.98 1.90 -11.18
N THR A 70 -10.90 2.36 -11.81
CA THR A 70 -10.87 3.68 -12.49
C THR A 70 -11.89 3.82 -13.62
N THR A 71 -12.40 2.70 -14.14
CA THR A 71 -13.44 2.68 -15.19
C THR A 71 -14.87 2.61 -14.64
N PHE A 72 -15.04 2.37 -13.33
CA PHE A 72 -16.36 2.22 -12.71
C PHE A 72 -17.06 3.57 -12.53
N GLU A 73 -18.37 3.52 -12.25
CA GLU A 73 -19.12 4.67 -11.78
C GLU A 73 -18.60 5.19 -10.43
N LEU A 74 -18.85 6.47 -10.15
CA LEU A 74 -18.30 7.17 -8.99
C LEU A 74 -18.64 6.50 -7.65
N GLU A 75 -19.84 5.93 -7.52
CA GLU A 75 -20.23 5.25 -6.28
C GLU A 75 -19.39 4.00 -6.02
N SER A 76 -19.20 3.15 -7.04
CA SER A 76 -18.37 1.95 -6.93
C SER A 76 -16.90 2.29 -6.71
N LYS A 77 -16.39 3.36 -7.36
CA LYS A 77 -15.05 3.91 -7.04
C LYS A 77 -14.89 4.25 -5.56
N ARG A 78 -15.87 4.95 -4.98
CA ARG A 78 -15.84 5.32 -3.57
C ARG A 78 -15.87 4.11 -2.63
N LYS A 79 -16.57 3.04 -3.00
CA LYS A 79 -16.56 1.78 -2.22
C LYS A 79 -15.17 1.14 -2.21
N ILE A 80 -14.49 1.11 -3.35
CA ILE A 80 -13.10 0.61 -3.43
C ILE A 80 -12.15 1.52 -2.62
N ILE A 81 -12.23 2.85 -2.79
CA ILE A 81 -11.42 3.79 -2.00
C ILE A 81 -11.66 3.61 -0.50
N LEU A 82 -12.91 3.44 -0.08
CA LEU A 82 -13.25 3.19 1.33
C LEU A 82 -12.64 1.88 1.84
N ALA A 83 -12.63 0.81 1.04
CA ALA A 83 -12.00 -0.45 1.41
C ALA A 83 -10.49 -0.27 1.67
N PHE A 84 -9.80 0.49 0.82
CA PHE A 84 -8.39 0.86 1.06
C PHE A 84 -8.22 1.67 2.36
N LEU A 85 -9.05 2.68 2.58
CA LEU A 85 -8.99 3.49 3.81
C LEU A 85 -9.19 2.64 5.07
N ILE A 86 -10.14 1.71 5.06
CA ILE A 86 -10.37 0.79 6.18
C ILE A 86 -9.16 -0.13 6.37
N GLY A 87 -8.57 -0.65 5.30
CA GLY A 87 -7.38 -1.50 5.36
C GLY A 87 -6.12 -0.78 5.88
N TYR A 88 -5.99 0.53 5.59
CA TYR A 88 -4.88 1.34 6.07
C TYR A 88 -4.87 1.54 7.58
N VAL A 89 -6.04 1.57 8.25
CA VAL A 89 -6.13 1.79 9.70
C VAL A 89 -5.34 0.75 10.52
N PRO A 90 -5.59 -0.57 10.38
CA PRO A 90 -4.78 -1.57 11.07
C PRO A 90 -3.33 -1.61 10.58
N LEU A 91 -3.09 -1.30 9.30
CA LEU A 91 -1.74 -1.24 8.75
C LEU A 91 -0.87 -0.18 9.45
N PHE A 92 -1.43 1.00 9.74
CA PHE A 92 -0.73 2.03 10.53
C PHE A 92 -0.47 1.61 11.98
N GLY A 93 -1.33 0.78 12.57
CA GLY A 93 -1.05 0.14 13.85
C GLY A 93 0.18 -0.77 13.79
N ALA A 94 0.31 -1.56 12.72
CA ALA A 94 1.49 -2.39 12.48
C ALA A 94 2.75 -1.54 12.25
N PHE A 95 2.66 -0.46 11.46
CA PHE A 95 3.79 0.45 11.24
C PHE A 95 4.28 1.09 12.52
N TYR A 96 3.36 1.53 13.38
CA TYR A 96 3.70 2.06 14.70
C TYR A 96 4.47 1.04 15.53
N TYR A 97 4.04 -0.23 15.53
CA TYR A 97 4.74 -1.30 16.21
C TYR A 97 6.13 -1.55 15.60
N PHE A 98 6.24 -1.58 14.26
CA PHE A 98 7.50 -1.80 13.56
C PHE A 98 8.55 -0.73 13.87
N MET A 99 8.19 0.55 13.88
CA MET A 99 9.14 1.63 14.19
C MET A 99 9.75 1.54 15.59
N GLY A 100 9.06 0.87 16.53
CA GLY A 100 9.52 0.71 17.90
C GLY A 100 10.26 -0.60 18.18
N HIS A 101 10.35 -1.51 17.20
CA HIS A 101 10.86 -2.86 17.42
C HIS A 101 12.32 -3.00 16.98
N GLU A 102 13.16 -3.59 17.83
CA GLU A 102 14.60 -3.80 17.57
C GLU A 102 14.91 -4.68 16.34
N ALA A 103 13.91 -5.44 15.89
CA ALA A 103 13.98 -6.32 14.74
C ALA A 103 13.79 -5.58 13.40
N MET A 104 13.45 -4.29 13.44
CA MET A 104 13.16 -3.47 12.28
C MET A 104 14.19 -2.34 12.15
N ASN A 105 14.73 -2.16 10.96
CA ASN A 105 15.44 -0.97 10.52
C ASN A 105 14.48 -0.07 9.75
N ALA A 106 13.39 0.35 10.38
CA ALA A 106 12.34 1.15 9.76
C ALA A 106 12.03 2.41 10.57
N GLY A 107 11.96 3.55 9.88
CA GLY A 107 11.49 4.81 10.43
C GLY A 107 10.19 5.25 9.77
N ILE A 108 9.73 6.46 10.09
CA ILE A 108 8.51 7.02 9.50
C ILE A 108 8.65 7.19 7.97
N GLU A 109 9.87 7.44 7.51
CA GLU A 109 10.24 7.56 6.11
C GLU A 109 9.94 6.31 5.29
N THR A 110 10.01 5.13 5.92
CA THR A 110 9.68 3.85 5.29
C THR A 110 8.21 3.78 4.87
N PHE A 111 7.34 4.52 5.55
CA PHE A 111 5.88 4.46 5.39
C PHE A 111 5.27 5.70 4.73
N ILE A 112 6.10 6.65 4.27
CA ILE A 112 5.62 7.86 3.58
C ILE A 112 4.69 7.53 2.40
N PRO A 113 4.99 6.57 1.50
CA PRO A 113 4.11 6.28 0.38
C PRO A 113 2.69 5.88 0.80
N ASP A 114 2.57 5.10 1.87
CA ASP A 114 1.31 4.65 2.44
C ASP A 114 0.52 5.80 3.10
N ILE A 115 1.21 6.69 3.81
CA ILE A 115 0.61 7.91 4.38
C ILE A 115 0.06 8.81 3.26
N VAL A 116 0.85 9.02 2.20
CA VAL A 116 0.44 9.82 1.04
C VAL A 116 -0.78 9.22 0.37
N CYS A 117 -0.79 7.90 0.14
CA CYS A 117 -1.92 7.17 -0.41
C CYS A 117 -3.17 7.37 0.46
N PHE A 118 -3.05 7.18 1.77
CA PHE A 118 -4.17 7.33 2.69
C PHE A 118 -4.77 8.74 2.69
N VAL A 119 -3.94 9.79 2.72
CA VAL A 119 -4.39 11.18 2.66
C VAL A 119 -5.10 11.47 1.32
N LEU A 120 -4.54 10.98 0.21
CA LEU A 120 -5.18 11.05 -1.12
C LEU A 120 -6.54 10.33 -1.14
N GLY A 121 -6.62 9.16 -0.49
CA GLY A 121 -7.85 8.41 -0.32
C GLY A 121 -8.94 9.17 0.41
N LEU A 122 -8.58 9.80 1.54
CA LEU A 122 -9.50 10.62 2.32
C LEU A 122 -10.02 11.78 1.48
N ALA A 123 -9.12 12.51 0.83
CA ALA A 123 -9.48 13.64 -0.04
C ALA A 123 -10.41 13.18 -1.19
N ALA A 124 -10.09 12.06 -1.84
CA ALA A 124 -10.88 11.49 -2.93
C ALA A 124 -12.26 11.01 -2.48
N TYR A 125 -12.36 10.37 -1.31
CA TYR A 125 -13.60 9.85 -0.77
C TYR A 125 -14.57 10.98 -0.41
N PHE A 126 -14.08 12.01 0.28
CA PHE A 126 -14.88 13.14 0.74
C PHE A 126 -15.08 14.25 -0.31
N THR A 127 -14.45 14.14 -1.48
CA THR A 127 -14.69 15.08 -2.58
C THR A 127 -16.15 15.05 -2.99
N LYS A 128 -16.80 16.22 -2.96
CA LYS A 128 -18.21 16.40 -3.35
C LYS A 128 -18.40 16.07 -4.83
N LYS A 129 -19.59 15.54 -5.17
CA LYS A 129 -20.02 15.38 -6.57
C LYS A 129 -20.02 16.73 -7.28
#